data_AF-E0VP02-F1
#
_entry.id   AF-E0VP02-F1
#
_cell.length_a   1.000
_cell.length_b   1.000
_cell.length_c   1.000
_cell.angle_alpha   90.00
_cell.angle_beta   90.00
_cell.angle_gamma   90.00
#
_symmetry.space_group_name_H-M   'P 1'
#
loop_
_entity.id
_entity.type
_entity.pdbx_description
1 polymer ?
#
loop_
_entity_poly.entity_id
_entity_poly.type
_entity_poly.pdbx_seq_one_letter_code
_entity_poly.pdbx_strand_id
1 'polypeptide(L)'
;MPDTFYSWFKVTELHVWMLLVRLHQDGPESKKIRQSLINAMWEDALKRSKTLAPGNKNNREDFKFLLNSFSTILFAYDEGLLTNDKVFSNALWYYFFGEKCDDPRKIEALIRYIRSQIAHLNEIQTKNIKDENITTKIWNSVTLKT
;
A
#
# COMPACT_ATOMS: atom_id res chain seq x y z
N MET A 1 -10.19 5.97 9.67
CA MET A 1 -9.14 5.47 10.58
C MET A 1 -8.60 6.63 11.40
N PRO A 2 -8.05 6.41 12.60
CA PRO A 2 -7.43 7.46 13.41
C PRO A 2 -6.27 8.12 12.66
N ASP A 3 -6.04 9.42 12.84
CA ASP A 3 -4.91 10.11 12.21
C ASP A 3 -3.61 9.83 12.98
N THR A 4 -2.92 8.76 12.61
CA THR A 4 -1.69 8.29 13.26
C THR A 4 -0.68 7.83 12.21
N PHE A 5 0.60 7.75 12.60
CA PHE A 5 1.65 7.16 11.76
C PHE A 5 1.28 5.76 11.25
N TYR A 6 0.72 4.93 12.13
CA TYR A 6 0.35 3.55 11.79
C TYR A 6 -0.79 3.50 10.79
N SER A 7 -1.81 4.35 10.95
CA SER A 7 -2.90 4.47 9.98
C SER A 7 -2.41 4.97 8.63
N TRP A 8 -1.56 5.99 8.62
CA TRP A 8 -0.93 6.51 7.40
C TRP A 8 -0.08 5.43 6.71
N PHE A 9 0.69 4.65 7.48
CA PHE A 9 1.55 3.60 6.93
C PHE A 9 0.72 2.51 6.26
N LYS A 10 -0.35 2.02 6.89
CA LYS A 10 -1.26 1.01 6.31
C LYS A 10 -1.90 1.47 5.00
N VAL A 11 -2.32 2.74 4.94
CA VAL A 11 -2.87 3.31 3.71
C VAL A 11 -1.79 3.37 2.64
N THR A 12 -0.58 3.84 2.97
CA THR A 12 0.54 3.92 2.03
C THR A 12 0.97 2.54 1.53
N GLU A 13 1.12 1.57 2.43
CA GLU A 13 1.44 0.17 2.14
C GLU A 13 0.44 -0.45 1.15
N LEU A 14 -0.86 -0.25 1.38
CA LEU A 14 -1.92 -0.75 0.49
C LEU A 14 -1.79 -0.17 -0.93
N HIS A 15 -1.52 1.13 -1.05
CA HIS A 15 -1.34 1.76 -2.36
C HIS A 15 -0.05 1.32 -3.05
N VAL A 16 1.05 1.17 -2.30
CA VAL A 16 2.30 0.63 -2.82
C VAL A 16 2.10 -0.80 -3.31
N TRP A 17 1.37 -1.64 -2.57
CA TRP A 17 0.98 -2.97 -3.02
C TRP A 17 0.22 -2.94 -4.34
N MET A 18 -0.82 -2.09 -4.48
CA MET A 18 -1.57 -1.97 -5.74
C MET A 18 -0.69 -1.56 -6.93
N LEU A 19 0.27 -0.66 -6.72
CA LEU A 19 1.25 -0.28 -7.73
C LEU A 19 2.20 -1.45 -8.06
N LEU A 20 2.62 -2.22 -7.05
CA LEU A 20 3.42 -3.41 -7.26
C LEU A 20 2.68 -4.45 -8.09
N VAL A 21 1.39 -4.72 -7.80
CA VAL A 21 0.55 -5.63 -8.59
C VAL A 21 0.57 -5.24 -10.08
N ARG A 22 0.39 -3.95 -10.38
CA ARG A 22 0.45 -3.46 -11.76
C ARG A 22 1.84 -3.61 -12.38
N LEU A 23 2.90 -3.22 -11.66
CA LEU A 23 4.27 -3.28 -12.16
C LEU A 23 4.73 -4.72 -12.39
N HIS A 24 4.26 -5.70 -11.62
CA HIS A 24 4.59 -7.11 -11.84
C HIS A 24 4.16 -7.62 -13.23
N GLN A 25 3.10 -7.04 -13.83
CA GLN A 25 2.65 -7.37 -15.18
C GLN A 25 3.66 -6.95 -16.27
N ASP A 26 4.53 -5.98 -15.98
CA ASP A 26 5.59 -5.53 -16.89
C ASP A 26 6.81 -6.47 -16.91
N GLY A 27 6.78 -7.54 -16.13
CA GLY A 27 7.82 -8.57 -16.10
C GLY A 27 9.13 -8.12 -15.44
N PRO A 28 10.27 -8.71 -15.86
CA PRO A 28 11.58 -8.42 -15.27
C PRO A 28 12.04 -6.96 -15.42
N GLU A 29 11.59 -6.27 -16.48
CA GLU A 29 12.01 -4.90 -16.80
C GLU A 29 11.61 -3.89 -15.72
N SER A 30 10.48 -4.11 -15.03
CA SER A 30 10.04 -3.22 -13.96
C SER A 30 10.68 -3.52 -12.60
N LYS A 31 11.58 -4.52 -12.49
CA LYS A 31 12.22 -4.91 -11.21
C LYS A 31 12.89 -3.71 -10.51
N LYS A 32 13.60 -2.87 -11.27
CA LYS A 32 14.26 -1.67 -10.72
C LYS A 32 13.24 -0.66 -10.19
N ILE A 33 12.14 -0.46 -10.92
CA ILE A 33 11.06 0.47 -10.52
C ILE A 33 10.37 -0.04 -9.26
N ARG A 34 10.04 -1.35 -9.19
CA ARG A 34 9.45 -1.96 -7.99
C ARG A 34 10.35 -1.79 -6.77
N GLN A 35 11.66 -2.05 -6.92
CA GLN A 35 12.61 -1.85 -5.83
C GLN A 35 12.69 -0.38 -5.40
N SER A 36 12.75 0.55 -6.35
CA SER A 36 12.76 1.99 -6.07
C SER A 36 11.50 2.43 -5.32
N LEU A 37 10.33 1.90 -5.67
CA LEU A 37 9.06 2.23 -5.02
C LEU A 37 9.05 1.77 -3.56
N ILE A 38 9.47 0.53 -3.30
CA ILE A 38 9.58 -0.03 -1.94
C ILE A 38 10.59 0.78 -1.12
N ASN A 39 11.76 1.09 -1.69
CA ASN A 39 12.78 1.88 -1.01
C ASN A 39 12.25 3.28 -0.64
N ALA A 40 11.61 3.97 -1.58
CA ALA A 40 11.05 5.29 -1.36
C ALA A 40 9.98 5.29 -0.25
N MET A 41 9.12 4.26 -0.22
CA MET A 41 8.13 4.09 0.85
C MET A 41 8.80 3.95 2.22
N TRP A 42 9.84 3.11 2.33
CA TRP A 42 10.56 2.92 3.59
C TRP A 42 11.36 4.14 4.03
N GLU A 43 11.92 4.89 3.09
CA GLU A 43 12.59 6.16 3.37
C GLU A 43 11.61 7.19 3.95
N ASP A 44 10.41 7.34 3.38
CA ASP A 44 9.38 8.25 3.91
C ASP A 44 8.87 7.76 5.28
N ALA A 45 8.63 6.46 5.43
CA ALA A 45 8.21 5.87 6.70
C ALA A 45 9.25 6.11 7.80
N LEU A 46 10.55 5.93 7.51
CA LEU A 46 11.63 6.18 8.46
C LEU A 46 11.76 7.67 8.82
N LYS A 47 11.59 8.56 7.83
CA LYS A 47 11.62 10.01 8.06
C LYS A 47 10.47 10.42 8.97
N ARG A 48 9.25 9.98 8.69
CA ARG A 48 8.05 10.28 9.48
C ARG A 48 8.10 9.70 10.89
N SER A 49 8.61 8.47 11.06
CA SER A 49 8.70 7.85 12.40
C SER A 49 9.65 8.63 13.32
N LYS A 50 10.71 9.22 12.77
CA LYS A 50 11.63 10.09 13.51
C LYS A 50 10.99 11.43 13.89
N THR A 51 10.19 12.02 13.01
CA THR A 51 9.54 13.33 13.25
C THR A 51 8.39 13.24 14.26
N LEU A 52 7.59 12.18 14.20
CA LEU A 52 6.36 12.07 15.01
C LEU A 52 6.61 11.65 16.47
N ALA A 53 7.76 11.09 16.80
CA ALA A 53 8.12 10.76 18.18
C ALA A 53 9.66 10.72 18.39
N PRO A 54 10.33 11.89 18.41
CA PRO A 54 11.78 11.95 18.64
C PRO A 54 12.15 11.34 20.00
N GLY A 55 13.03 10.33 20.00
CA GLY A 55 13.61 9.74 21.22
C GLY A 55 12.80 8.59 21.86
N ASN A 56 11.66 8.19 21.29
CA ASN A 56 10.86 7.11 21.87
C ASN A 56 11.41 5.72 21.48
N LYS A 57 11.85 4.92 22.47
CA LYS A 57 12.46 3.59 22.23
C LYS A 57 11.49 2.62 21.53
N ASN A 58 10.19 2.75 21.81
CA ASN A 58 9.14 1.89 21.25
C ASN A 58 9.01 2.04 19.73
N ASN A 59 9.29 3.22 19.16
CA ASN A 59 9.18 3.45 17.71
C ASN A 59 10.08 2.53 16.88
N ARG A 60 11.25 2.14 17.42
CA ARG A 60 12.19 1.27 16.69
C ARG A 60 11.65 -0.16 16.62
N GLU A 61 11.03 -0.62 17.69
CA GLU A 61 10.41 -1.95 17.75
C GLU A 61 9.14 -1.98 16.88
N ASP A 62 8.32 -0.93 16.94
CA ASP A 62 7.14 -0.77 16.08
C ASP A 62 7.52 -0.73 14.60
N PHE A 63 8.57 0.01 14.23
CA PHE A 63 9.07 0.04 12.85
C PHE A 63 9.64 -1.31 12.41
N LYS A 64 10.34 -2.02 13.30
CA LYS A 64 10.83 -3.37 13.03
C LYS A 64 9.67 -4.35 12.83
N PHE A 65 8.59 -4.21 13.60
CA PHE A 65 7.37 -4.98 13.40
C PHE A 65 6.78 -4.72 12.00
N LEU A 66 6.63 -3.45 11.59
CA LEU A 66 6.16 -3.11 10.24
C LEU A 66 7.02 -3.75 9.14
N LEU A 67 8.35 -3.66 9.25
CA LEU A 67 9.28 -4.28 8.31
C LEU A 67 9.09 -5.79 8.22
N ASN A 68 8.98 -6.46 9.37
CA ASN A 68 8.83 -7.91 9.44
C ASN A 68 7.48 -8.39 8.91
N SER A 69 6.42 -7.61 9.13
CA SER A 69 5.06 -7.95 8.70
C SER A 69 4.78 -7.64 7.24
N PHE A 70 5.54 -6.72 6.62
CA PHE A 70 5.27 -6.23 5.26
C PHE A 70 5.04 -7.35 4.24
N SER A 71 5.99 -8.29 4.12
CA SER A 71 5.87 -9.39 3.15
C SER A 71 4.65 -10.28 3.41
N THR A 72 4.32 -10.53 4.67
CA THR A 72 3.13 -11.31 5.06
C THR A 72 1.85 -10.60 4.65
N ILE A 73 1.79 -9.27 4.84
CA ILE A 73 0.63 -8.47 4.49
C ILE A 73 0.45 -8.43 2.97
N LEU A 74 1.52 -8.20 2.21
CA LEU A 74 1.46 -8.24 0.74
C LEU A 74 0.97 -9.60 0.23
N PHE A 75 1.47 -10.69 0.81
CA PHE A 75 1.04 -12.04 0.46
C PHE A 75 -0.45 -12.25 0.74
N ALA A 76 -0.95 -11.81 1.89
CA ALA A 76 -2.37 -11.92 2.23
C ALA A 76 -3.26 -11.10 1.29
N TYR A 77 -2.80 -9.92 0.85
CA TYR A 77 -3.51 -9.12 -0.15
C TYR A 77 -3.52 -9.78 -1.53
N ASP A 78 -2.38 -10.36 -1.96
CA ASP A 78 -2.31 -11.13 -3.21
C ASP A 78 -3.26 -12.33 -3.18
N GLU A 79 -3.27 -13.10 -2.08
CA GLU A 79 -4.18 -14.23 -1.90
C GLU A 79 -5.65 -13.79 -2.00
N GLY A 80 -6.02 -12.72 -1.28
CA GLY A 80 -7.38 -12.17 -1.31
C GLY A 80 -7.79 -11.66 -2.70
N LEU A 81 -6.89 -10.98 -3.40
CA LEU A 81 -7.15 -10.45 -4.74
C LEU A 81 -7.39 -11.58 -5.76
N LEU A 82 -6.58 -12.65 -5.70
CA LEU A 82 -6.56 -13.75 -6.66
C LEU A 82 -7.63 -14.81 -6.40
N THR A 83 -8.17 -14.90 -5.19
CA THR A 83 -9.11 -15.96 -4.81
C THR A 83 -10.56 -15.48 -4.76
N ASN A 84 -10.98 -14.86 -3.65
CA ASN A 84 -12.34 -14.39 -3.44
C ASN A 84 -12.43 -13.32 -2.34
N ASP A 85 -13.55 -12.60 -2.33
CA ASP A 85 -13.78 -11.49 -1.40
C ASP A 85 -13.88 -11.90 0.07
N LYS A 86 -14.14 -13.18 0.41
CA LYS A 86 -14.14 -13.62 1.81
C LYS A 86 -12.72 -13.67 2.36
N VAL A 87 -11.79 -14.25 1.60
CA VAL A 87 -10.36 -14.26 1.94
C VAL A 87 -9.84 -12.82 1.99
N PHE A 88 -10.21 -11.99 1.02
CA PHE A 88 -9.77 -10.60 1.00
C PHE A 88 -10.33 -9.79 2.17
N SER A 89 -11.60 -9.99 2.51
CA SER A 89 -12.23 -9.37 3.68
C SER A 89 -11.51 -9.73 4.96
N ASN A 90 -11.13 -11.00 5.13
CA ASN A 90 -10.38 -11.46 6.29
C ASN A 90 -8.99 -10.81 6.37
N ALA A 91 -8.26 -10.77 5.25
CA ALA A 91 -6.94 -10.12 5.19
C ALA A 91 -7.04 -8.63 5.55
N LEU A 92 -8.02 -7.90 5.00
CA LEU A 92 -8.22 -6.49 5.30
C LEU A 92 -8.67 -6.27 6.75
N TRP A 93 -9.56 -7.12 7.28
CA TRP A 93 -9.97 -7.03 8.67
C TRP A 93 -8.79 -7.20 9.63
N TYR A 94 -7.98 -8.25 9.40
CA TYR A 94 -6.85 -8.58 10.26
C TYR A 94 -5.73 -7.54 10.12
N TYR A 95 -5.22 -7.31 8.91
CA TYR A 95 -4.04 -6.47 8.70
C TYR A 95 -4.38 -4.99 8.61
N PHE A 96 -5.35 -4.59 7.79
CA PHE A 96 -5.65 -3.18 7.55
C PHE A 96 -6.44 -2.56 8.72
N PHE A 97 -7.52 -3.21 9.16
CA PHE A 97 -8.32 -2.73 10.29
C PHE A 97 -7.77 -3.13 11.66
N GLY A 98 -6.81 -4.06 11.73
CA GLY A 98 -6.19 -4.47 13.00
C GLY A 98 -7.16 -5.22 13.90
N GLU A 99 -7.94 -6.13 13.33
CA GLU A 99 -8.99 -6.92 14.00
C GLU A 99 -10.12 -6.06 14.59
N LYS A 100 -10.18 -4.78 14.20
CA LYS A 100 -11.12 -3.78 14.71
C LYS A 100 -11.93 -3.20 13.56
N CYS A 101 -13.06 -3.83 13.26
CA CYS A 101 -14.03 -3.28 12.31
C CYS A 101 -15.44 -3.70 12.68
N ASP A 102 -16.17 -2.81 13.34
CA ASP A 102 -17.54 -3.09 13.80
C ASP A 102 -18.58 -3.02 12.65
N ASP A 103 -18.20 -2.44 11.51
CA ASP A 103 -19.08 -2.31 10.35
C ASP A 103 -18.48 -3.02 9.12
N PRO A 104 -18.99 -4.22 8.75
CA PRO A 104 -18.54 -4.98 7.59
C PRO A 104 -18.61 -4.20 6.27
N ARG A 105 -19.51 -3.20 6.16
CA ARG A 105 -19.66 -2.37 4.96
C ARG A 105 -18.40 -1.55 4.67
N LYS A 106 -17.59 -1.23 5.69
CA LYS A 106 -16.31 -0.55 5.51
C LYS A 106 -15.29 -1.44 4.80
N ILE A 107 -15.28 -2.73 5.13
CA ILE A 107 -14.42 -3.72 4.46
C ILE A 107 -14.89 -3.89 3.01
N GLU A 108 -16.20 -4.04 2.79
CA GLU A 108 -16.75 -4.15 1.43
C GLU A 108 -16.41 -2.91 0.58
N ALA A 109 -16.61 -1.71 1.13
CA ALA A 109 -16.26 -0.46 0.46
C ALA A 109 -14.78 -0.39 0.09
N LEU A 110 -13.89 -0.86 0.99
CA LEU A 110 -12.46 -0.91 0.73
C LEU A 110 -12.11 -1.92 -0.36
N ILE A 111 -12.73 -3.11 -0.38
CA ILE A 111 -12.53 -4.09 -1.45
C ILE A 111 -12.97 -3.51 -2.80
N ARG A 112 -14.15 -2.87 -2.85
CA ARG A 112 -14.64 -2.19 -4.06
C ARG A 112 -13.67 -1.11 -4.53
N TYR A 113 -13.15 -0.29 -3.62
CA TYR A 113 -12.13 0.70 -3.92
C TYR A 113 -10.88 0.05 -4.52
N ILE A 114 -10.30 -0.95 -3.84
CA ILE A 114 -9.09 -1.64 -4.29
C ILE A 114 -9.27 -2.23 -5.69
N ARG A 115 -10.37 -2.95 -5.92
CA ARG A 115 -10.65 -3.57 -7.22
C ARG A 115 -10.78 -2.51 -8.32
N SER A 116 -11.45 -1.39 -8.03
CA SER A 116 -11.56 -0.27 -8.95
C SER A 116 -10.21 0.38 -9.26
N GLN A 117 -9.34 0.55 -8.25
CA GLN A 117 -8.01 1.12 -8.45
C GLN A 117 -7.10 0.20 -9.25
N ILE A 118 -7.12 -1.10 -8.98
CA ILE A 118 -6.34 -2.08 -9.75
C ILE A 118 -6.81 -2.11 -11.21
N ALA A 119 -8.13 -2.10 -11.45
CA ALA A 119 -8.67 -2.03 -12.79
C ALA A 119 -8.18 -0.77 -13.53
N HIS A 120 -8.24 0.39 -12.87
CA HIS A 120 -7.74 1.65 -13.44
C HIS A 120 -6.23 1.61 -13.71
N LEU A 121 -5.42 1.08 -12.78
CA LEU A 121 -3.97 0.94 -12.97
C LEU A 121 -3.62 0.02 -14.16
N ASN A 122 -4.43 -1.02 -14.41
CA ASN A 122 -4.25 -1.93 -15.54
C ASN A 122 -4.53 -1.24 -16.90
N GLU A 123 -5.40 -0.23 -16.94
CA GLU A 123 -5.66 0.56 -18.15
C GLU A 123 -4.47 1.46 -18.54
N ILE A 124 -3.63 1.82 -17.57
CA ILE A 124 -2.45 2.66 -17.81
C ILE A 124 -1.38 1.80 -18.50
N GLN A 125 -1.18 1.98 -19.82
CA GLN A 125 -0.14 1.28 -20.57
C GLN A 125 1.28 1.68 -20.12
N THR A 126 2.15 0.68 -19.96
CA THR A 126 3.58 0.80 -19.60
C THR A 126 4.39 1.64 -20.60
N LYS A 127 3.90 1.83 -21.83
CA LYS A 127 4.55 2.70 -22.82
C LYS A 127 4.62 4.16 -22.39
N ASN A 128 3.75 4.64 -21.52
CA ASN A 128 3.83 5.98 -20.93
C ASN A 128 4.67 6.06 -19.64
N ILE A 129 5.25 4.94 -19.19
CA ILE A 129 6.08 4.85 -17.98
C ILE A 129 7.57 5.08 -18.33
N LYS A 130 7.97 4.99 -19.59
CA LYS A 130 9.36 5.22 -20.02
C LYS A 130 9.69 6.71 -20.25
N ASP A 131 8.68 7.55 -20.43
CA ASP A 131 8.84 8.99 -20.67
C ASP A 131 8.35 9.81 -19.46
N GLU A 132 9.34 10.28 -18.69
CA GLU A 132 9.30 11.38 -17.72
C GLU A 132 8.31 11.33 -16.52
N ASN A 133 8.91 11.35 -15.32
CA ASN A 133 8.34 11.84 -14.05
C ASN A 133 7.03 11.21 -13.55
N ILE A 134 7.04 9.87 -13.45
CA ILE A 134 5.97 9.06 -12.84
C ILE A 134 5.64 9.48 -11.40
N THR A 135 6.66 9.78 -10.59
CA THR A 135 6.47 10.15 -9.17
C THR A 135 5.62 11.41 -9.03
N THR A 136 5.74 12.37 -9.95
CA THR A 136 4.98 13.61 -9.92
C THR A 136 3.56 13.41 -10.45
N LYS A 137 3.37 12.59 -11.49
CA LYS A 137 2.03 12.31 -12.05
C LYS A 137 1.18 11.45 -11.13
N ILE A 138 1.75 10.43 -10.49
CA ILE A 138 1.03 9.59 -9.52
C ILE A 138 0.69 10.40 -8.26
N TRP A 139 1.60 11.26 -7.78
CA TRP A 139 1.27 12.13 -6.65
C TRP A 139 0.13 13.10 -6.97
N ASN A 140 0.15 13.72 -8.15
CA ASN A 140 -0.87 14.69 -8.54
C ASN A 140 -2.24 14.07 -8.83
N SER A 141 -2.30 12.84 -9.33
CA SER A 141 -3.59 12.15 -9.54
C SER A 141 -4.25 11.72 -8.22
N VAL A 142 -3.47 11.57 -7.15
CA VAL A 142 -3.94 11.21 -5.80
C VAL A 142 -4.36 12.44 -5.00
N THR A 143 -3.75 13.62 -5.22
CA THR A 143 -4.04 14.84 -4.45
C THR A 143 -5.08 15.78 -5.07
N LEU A 144 -5.36 15.71 -6.38
CA LEU A 144 -6.29 16.62 -7.05
C LEU A 144 -7.78 16.22 -6.98
N LYS A 145 -8.16 15.31 -6.06
CA LYS A 145 -9.57 14.93 -5.82
C LYS A 145 -10.01 15.04 -4.35
N THR A 146 -9.36 15.92 -3.59
CA THR A 146 -9.83 16.42 -2.28
C THR A 146 -9.83 17.92 -2.30
#